data_AF-A0A6C9QLB1-F1
#
_entry.id   AF-A0A6C9QLB1-F1
#
_cell.length_a   1.000
_cell.length_b   1.000
_cell.length_c   1.000
_cell.angle_alpha   90.00
_cell.angle_beta   90.00
_cell.angle_gamma   90.00
#
_symmetry.space_group_name_H-M   'P 1'
#
loop_
_entity.id
_entity.type
_entity.pdbx_description
1 polymer ?
#
loop_
_entity_poly.entity_id
_entity_poly.type
_entity_poly.pdbx_seq_one_letter_code
_entity_poly.pdbx_strand_id
1 'polypeptide(L)' 'MKTALLQEKLEGQLATLRQRCAPVAQFATLSARFDRHLFQTRATTLQACLDEAG' A
#
# COMPACT_ATOMS: atom_id res chain seq x y z
N MET A 1 25.29 6.33 3.40
CA MET A 1 24.86 5.49 4.55
C MET A 1 23.42 5.74 5.01
N LYS A 2 22.90 6.99 4.99
CA LYS A 2 21.50 7.28 5.42
C LYS A 2 20.42 6.78 4.43
N THR A 3 20.75 6.68 3.15
CA THR A 3 19.85 6.22 2.08
C THR A 3 19.55 4.73 2.15
N ALA A 4 20.56 3.89 2.42
CA ALA A 4 20.40 2.44 2.56
C ALA A 4 19.46 2.07 3.72
N LEU A 5 19.60 2.75 4.87
CA LEU A 5 18.73 2.55 6.03
C LEU A 5 17.27 2.97 5.75
N LEU A 6 17.08 4.05 4.99
CA LEU A 6 15.74 4.49 4.61
C LEU A 6 15.09 3.49 3.65
N GLN A 7 15.85 2.98 2.69
CA GLN A 7 15.38 1.99 1.73
C GLN A 7 14.95 0.69 2.43
N GLU A 8 15.81 0.11 3.26
CA GLU A 8 15.50 -1.12 4.02
C GLU A 8 14.25 -0.94 4.89
N LYS A 9 14.12 0.23 5.54
CA LYS A 9 12.96 0.53 6.37
C LYS A 9 11.67 0.60 5.54
N LEU A 10 11.70 1.29 4.39
CA LEU A 10 10.52 1.42 3.53
C LEU A 10 10.11 0.06 2.96
N GLU A 11 11.06 -0.75 2.49
CA GLU A 11 10.82 -2.12 2.01
C GLU A 11 10.21 -3.01 3.10
N GLY A 12 10.76 -2.97 4.31
CA GLY A 12 10.25 -3.73 5.46
C GLY A 12 8.85 -3.29 5.90
N GLN A 13 8.59 -1.98 5.94
CA GLN A 13 7.27 -1.45 6.25
C GLN A 13 6.22 -1.86 5.21
N LEU A 14 6.59 -1.82 3.94
CA LEU A 14 5.71 -2.17 2.83
C LEU A 14 5.42 -3.68 2.80
N ALA A 15 6.41 -4.53 3.05
CA ALA A 15 6.21 -5.97 3.20
C ALA A 15 5.28 -6.31 4.38
N THR A 16 5.50 -5.66 5.53
CA THR A 16 4.66 -5.83 6.72
C THR A 16 3.22 -5.40 6.46
N LEU A 17 3.03 -4.26 5.76
CA LEU A 17 1.71 -3.75 5.39
C LEU A 17 0.97 -4.76 4.50
N ARG A 18 1.63 -5.30 3.48
CA ARG A 18 1.04 -6.32 2.59
C ARG A 18 0.56 -7.55 3.36
N GLN A 19 1.39 -8.11 4.23
CA GLN A 19 1.02 -9.28 5.02
C GLN A 19 -0.21 -9.03 5.90
N ARG A 20 -0.29 -7.86 6.52
CA ARG A 20 -1.43 -7.49 7.37
C ARG A 20 -2.70 -7.24 6.57
N CYS A 21 -2.57 -6.68 5.37
CA CYS A 21 -3.70 -6.35 4.52
C CYS A 21 -4.19 -7.53 3.65
N ALA A 22 -3.34 -8.54 3.39
CA ALA A 22 -3.68 -9.71 2.57
C ALA A 22 -5.05 -10.35 2.87
N PRO A 23 -5.46 -10.62 4.14
CA PRO A 23 -6.74 -11.26 4.41
C PRO A 23 -7.96 -10.37 4.09
N VAL A 24 -7.79 -9.05 4.07
CA VAL A 24 -8.90 -8.09 3.89
C VAL A 24 -8.87 -7.41 2.53
N ALA A 25 -7.78 -7.50 1.78
CA ALA A 25 -7.52 -6.70 0.59
C ALA A 25 -8.59 -6.87 -0.50
N GLN A 26 -9.13 -8.08 -0.65
CA GLN A 26 -10.15 -8.41 -1.64
C GLN A 26 -11.53 -7.78 -1.33
N PHE A 27 -11.82 -7.52 -0.05
CA PHE A 27 -13.15 -7.06 0.40
C PHE A 27 -13.15 -5.62 0.89
N ALA A 28 -12.02 -5.14 1.39
CA ALA A 28 -11.89 -3.80 1.94
C ALA A 28 -11.88 -2.75 0.82
N THR A 29 -12.73 -1.74 0.97
CA THR A 29 -12.70 -0.53 0.15
C THR A 29 -12.10 0.63 0.94
N LEU A 30 -11.37 1.48 0.24
CA LEU A 30 -10.81 2.70 0.78
C LEU A 30 -11.92 3.73 1.04
N SER A 31 -11.73 4.52 2.08
CA SER A 31 -12.65 5.61 2.44
C SER A 31 -12.68 6.68 1.36
N ALA A 32 -13.80 7.40 1.24
CA ALA A 32 -13.92 8.56 0.34
C ALA A 32 -12.92 9.69 0.67
N ARG A 33 -12.38 9.71 1.90
CA ARG A 33 -11.32 10.66 2.31
C ARG A 33 -9.92 10.26 1.88
N PHE A 34 -9.78 9.07 1.28
CA PHE A 34 -8.48 8.60 0.83
C PHE A 34 -8.10 9.35 -0.43
N ASP A 35 -6.95 10.03 -0.38
CA ASP A 35 -6.53 10.91 -1.46
C ASP A 35 -6.15 10.10 -2.70
N ARG A 36 -6.93 10.30 -3.77
CA ARG A 36 -6.71 9.66 -5.07
C ARG A 36 -5.49 10.20 -5.80
N HIS A 37 -4.91 11.33 -5.39
CA HIS A 37 -3.66 11.84 -5.97
C HIS A 37 -2.43 11.05 -5.50
N LEU A 38 -2.55 10.25 -4.45
CA LEU A 38 -1.47 9.41 -3.94
C LEU A 38 -1.33 8.09 -4.73
N PHE A 39 -2.31 7.75 -5.57
CA PHE A 39 -2.39 6.50 -6.32
C PHE A 39 -2.68 6.77 -7.79
N GLN A 40 -2.08 5.97 -8.66
CA GLN A 40 -2.35 5.95 -10.09
C GLN A 40 -3.63 5.18 -10.39
N THR A 41 -3.94 4.15 -9.59
CA THR A 41 -5.16 3.37 -9.73
C THR A 41 -6.39 4.19 -9.38
N ARG A 42 -7.45 4.04 -10.19
CA ARG A 42 -8.76 4.65 -9.93
C ARG A 42 -9.69 3.73 -9.13
N ALA A 43 -9.24 2.50 -8.88
CA ALA A 43 -9.99 1.55 -8.08
C ALA A 43 -10.01 1.99 -6.61
N THR A 44 -11.12 1.73 -5.94
CA THR A 44 -11.29 2.02 -4.51
C THR A 44 -11.08 0.78 -3.65
N THR A 45 -10.66 -0.34 -4.23
CA THR A 45 -10.37 -1.57 -3.49
C THR A 45 -8.96 -1.51 -2.91
N LEU A 46 -8.81 -2.02 -1.69
CA LEU A 46 -7.53 -2.08 -1.01
C LEU A 46 -6.53 -2.92 -1.81
N GLN A 47 -7.00 -4.03 -2.42
CA GLN A 47 -6.18 -4.87 -3.30
C GLN A 47 -5.51 -4.08 -4.43
N ALA A 48 -6.28 -3.26 -5.17
CA ALA A 48 -5.73 -2.53 -6.31
C ALA A 48 -4.65 -1.53 -5.90
N CYS A 49 -4.75 -0.95 -4.70
CA CYS A 49 -3.71 -0.07 -4.15
C CYS A 49 -2.47 -0.84 -3.68
N LEU A 50 -2.61 -2.08 -3.20
CA LEU A 50 -1.47 -2.93 -2.85
C LEU A 50 -0.72 -3.44 -4.09
N ASP A 51 -1.47 -3.73 -5.16
CA ASP A 51 -0.93 -4.18 -6.45
C ASP A 51 -0.12 -3.06 -7.11
N GLU A 52 -0.58 -1.81 -7.04
CA GLU A 52 0.15 -0.65 -7.57
C GLU A 52 1.49 -0.40 -6.85
N ALA A 53 1.56 -0.67 -5.55
CA ALA A 53 2.79 -0.51 -4.78
C ALA A 53 3.83 -1.62 -5.08
N GLY A 54 3.50 -2.59 -5.95
CA GLY A 54 4.20 -3.84 -6.25
C GLY A 54 5.11 -3.75 -7.46
#